data_AF-Q8VSX5-F1
#
_entry.id   AF-Q8VSX5-F1
#
_cell.length_a   1.000
_cell.length_b   1.000
_cell.length_c   1.000
_cell.angle_alpha   90.00
_cell.angle_beta   90.00
_cell.angle_gamma   90.00
#
_symmetry.space_group_name_H-M   'P 1'
#
loop_
_entity.id
_entity.type
_entity.pdbx_description
1 polymer ?
#
loop_
_entity_poly.entity_id
_entity_poly.type
_entity_poly.pdbx_seq_one_letter_code
_entity_poly.pdbx_strand_id
1 'polypeptide(L)'
;MGKLDFLPFAAIQVFLLVWVTKTIANIKFVRKDYIFITGIIILSAILYNVYASQALVLVVIMIIIFFYSKVRWYSIVIVLMSTLLSYLTNFITVAISLYTENIIHNIYFYNIFHFSIFIILSLILAHLFKHLLIRFRYSYLYLSKRYYIIISFVLAIAFIYFYIISQTNLQESNSLNFYAIIFVSITVLLSLVILLLSAFALREMKYKRKLQEIEAYYEYTLRI
;
A
#
# COMPACT_ATOMS: atom_id res chain seq x y z
N MET A 1 10.09 28.30 -6.70
CA MET A 1 9.32 27.37 -5.85
C MET A 1 9.72 27.59 -4.40
N GLY A 2 9.01 28.46 -3.68
CA GLY A 2 9.27 28.67 -2.26
C GLY A 2 9.01 27.39 -1.48
N LYS A 3 9.89 27.06 -0.52
CA LYS A 3 9.71 25.98 0.46
C LYS A 3 8.32 26.12 1.07
N LEU A 4 7.33 25.41 0.54
CA LEU A 4 6.21 25.01 1.37
C LEU A 4 6.84 24.23 2.50
N ASP A 5 6.55 24.62 3.74
CA ASP A 5 6.93 23.81 4.88
C ASP A 5 6.52 22.38 4.57
N PHE A 6 7.49 21.48 4.44
CA PHE A 6 7.25 20.07 4.11
C PHE A 6 6.44 19.36 5.22
N LEU A 7 6.29 20.03 6.36
CA LEU A 7 5.81 19.49 7.62
C LEU A 7 4.30 19.18 7.61
N PRO A 8 3.38 20.07 7.18
CA PRO A 8 1.96 19.76 7.07
C PRO A 8 1.72 18.71 5.98
N PHE A 9 2.50 18.75 4.90
CA PHE A 9 2.40 17.78 3.81
C PHE A 9 2.73 16.37 4.27
N ALA A 10 3.89 16.22 4.92
CA ALA A 10 4.32 14.96 5.49
C ALA A 10 3.31 14.44 6.53
N ALA A 11 2.79 15.31 7.39
CA ALA A 11 1.80 14.93 8.39
C ALA A 11 0.49 14.40 7.76
N ILE A 12 -0.02 15.06 6.73
CA ILE A 12 -1.22 14.62 5.98
C ILE A 12 -0.95 13.29 5.29
N GLN A 13 0.22 13.12 4.68
CA GLN A 13 0.58 11.89 3.98
C GLN A 13 0.69 10.70 4.94
N VAL A 14 1.29 10.89 6.11
CA VAL A 14 1.38 9.85 7.16
C VAL A 14 0.00 9.53 7.73
N PHE A 15 -0.82 10.55 7.98
CA PHE A 15 -2.22 10.36 8.39
C PHE A 15 -3.00 9.53 7.36
N LEU A 16 -2.90 9.88 6.08
CA LEU A 16 -3.53 9.15 4.99
C LEU A 16 -3.02 7.71 4.90
N LEU A 17 -1.71 7.49 5.02
CA LEU A 17 -1.13 6.14 4.99
C LEU A 17 -1.73 5.25 6.11
N VAL A 18 -1.84 5.78 7.33
CA VAL A 18 -2.49 5.08 8.45
C VAL A 18 -3.97 4.82 8.15
N TRP A 19 -4.67 5.79 7.57
CA TRP A 19 -6.10 5.67 7.25
C TRP A 19 -6.40 4.68 6.11
N VAL A 20 -5.58 4.67 5.07
CA VAL A 20 -5.59 3.69 3.98
C VAL A 20 -5.34 2.30 4.54
N THR A 21 -4.28 2.14 5.35
CA THR A 21 -3.94 0.86 6.00
C THR A 21 -5.11 0.35 6.85
N LYS A 22 -5.73 1.23 7.65
CA LYS A 22 -6.93 0.91 8.44
C LYS A 22 -8.08 0.42 7.57
N THR A 23 -8.34 1.12 6.47
CA THR A 23 -9.45 0.83 5.54
C THR A 23 -9.26 -0.54 4.89
N ILE A 24 -8.06 -0.82 4.40
CA ILE A 24 -7.68 -2.09 3.78
C ILE A 24 -7.72 -3.23 4.80
N ALA A 25 -7.21 -3.01 6.01
CA ALA A 25 -7.22 -4.01 7.09
C ALA A 25 -8.61 -4.26 7.71
N ASN A 26 -9.56 -3.35 7.49
CA ASN A 26 -10.91 -3.38 8.05
C ASN A 26 -10.92 -3.45 9.60
N ILE A 27 -10.08 -2.65 10.26
CA ILE A 27 -9.94 -2.63 11.73
C ILE A 27 -10.72 -1.45 12.33
N LYS A 28 -11.32 -1.65 13.50
CA LYS A 28 -11.88 -0.58 14.33
C LYS A 28 -10.83 -0.10 15.33
N PHE A 29 -10.56 1.21 15.35
CA PHE A 29 -9.64 1.81 16.32
C PHE A 29 -10.33 2.11 17.65
N VAL A 30 -9.63 1.84 18.75
CA VAL A 30 -10.02 2.21 20.10
C VAL A 30 -9.41 3.58 20.43
N ARG A 31 -9.95 4.33 21.40
CA ARG A 31 -9.45 5.67 21.79
C ARG A 31 -7.93 5.72 21.99
N LYS A 32 -7.32 4.70 22.60
CA LYS A 32 -5.86 4.61 22.79
C LYS A 32 -5.09 4.60 21.47
N ASP A 33 -5.65 3.99 20.43
CA ASP A 33 -5.01 3.89 19.11
C ASP A 33 -4.86 5.27 18.46
N TYR A 34 -5.80 6.19 18.68
CA TYR A 34 -5.71 7.57 18.19
C TYR A 34 -4.57 8.36 18.84
N ILE A 35 -4.28 8.10 20.12
CA ILE A 35 -3.13 8.72 20.82
C ILE A 35 -1.81 8.20 20.23
N PHE A 36 -1.71 6.91 19.93
CA PHE A 36 -0.54 6.36 19.26
C PHE A 36 -0.36 6.91 17.84
N ILE A 37 -1.44 7.03 17.07
CA ILE A 37 -1.40 7.56 15.70
C ILE A 37 -0.96 9.02 15.69
N THR A 38 -1.48 9.85 16.60
CA THR A 38 -1.05 11.24 16.73
C THR A 38 0.43 11.34 17.13
N GLY A 39 0.89 10.48 18.04
CA GLY A 39 2.32 10.34 18.36
C GLY A 39 3.18 9.98 17.14
N ILE A 40 2.75 9.02 16.32
CA ILE A 40 3.44 8.65 15.07
C ILE A 40 3.47 9.82 14.09
N ILE A 41 2.39 10.58 13.94
CA ILE A 41 2.35 11.74 13.04
C ILE A 41 3.33 12.82 13.51
N ILE A 42 3.32 13.18 14.79
CA ILE A 42 4.26 14.19 15.33
C ILE A 42 5.70 13.73 15.16
N LEU A 43 6.00 12.48 15.52
CA LEU A 43 7.34 11.92 15.41
C LEU A 43 7.79 11.84 13.94
N SER A 44 6.88 11.50 13.03
CA SER A 44 7.16 11.50 11.60
C SER A 44 7.51 12.90 11.09
N ALA A 45 6.78 13.93 11.53
CA ALA A 45 7.06 15.31 11.13
C ALA A 45 8.46 15.78 11.60
N ILE A 46 8.86 15.38 12.81
CA ILE A 46 10.23 15.62 13.32
C ILE A 46 11.26 14.87 12.47
N LEU A 47 11.01 13.60 12.17
CA LEU A 47 11.92 12.79 11.34
C LEU A 47 12.08 13.36 9.93
N TYR A 48 10.99 13.81 9.29
CA TYR A 48 11.03 14.44 7.98
C TYR A 48 11.80 15.77 7.99
N ASN A 49 11.83 16.49 9.11
CA ASN A 49 12.63 17.71 9.23
C ASN A 49 14.15 17.40 9.33
N VAL A 50 14.53 16.28 9.96
CA VAL A 50 15.94 15.91 10.17
C VAL A 50 16.51 15.10 9.00
N TYR A 51 15.75 14.12 8.51
CA TYR A 51 16.19 13.12 7.53
C TYR A 51 15.54 13.30 6.14
N ALA A 52 14.74 14.35 5.94
CA ALA A 52 14.04 14.63 4.68
C ALA A 52 13.30 13.39 4.14
N SER A 53 13.48 13.05 2.87
CA SER A 53 12.84 11.89 2.23
C SER A 53 13.27 10.53 2.80
N GLN A 54 14.40 10.46 3.51
CA GLN A 54 14.88 9.22 4.13
C GLN A 54 14.05 8.79 5.35
N ALA A 55 13.36 9.74 5.97
CA ALA A 55 12.44 9.49 7.08
C ALA A 55 11.33 8.49 6.73
N LEU A 56 10.95 8.39 5.46
CA LEU A 56 9.85 7.53 5.01
C LEU A 56 10.06 6.06 5.41
N VAL A 57 11.28 5.53 5.30
CA VAL A 57 11.58 4.14 5.68
C VAL A 57 11.33 3.91 7.17
N LEU A 58 11.78 4.83 8.02
CA LEU A 58 11.58 4.77 9.47
C LEU A 58 10.10 4.88 9.84
N VAL A 59 9.35 5.76 9.17
CA VAL A 59 7.91 5.93 9.37
C VAL A 59 7.15 4.66 9.01
N VAL A 60 7.50 4.00 7.89
CA VAL A 60 6.90 2.73 7.49
C VAL A 60 7.15 1.66 8.55
N ILE A 61 8.37 1.55 9.10
CA ILE A 61 8.69 0.61 10.18
C ILE A 61 7.84 0.89 11.43
N MET A 62 7.70 2.15 11.83
CA MET A 62 6.86 2.52 12.99
C MET A 62 5.40 2.13 12.78
N ILE A 63 4.85 2.35 11.58
CA ILE A 63 3.48 1.96 11.25
C ILE A 63 3.32 0.44 11.23
N ILE A 64 4.31 -0.31 10.72
CA ILE A 64 4.32 -1.78 10.79
C ILE A 64 4.25 -2.24 12.25
N ILE A 65 5.10 -1.70 13.13
CA ILE A 65 5.11 -2.06 14.57
C ILE A 65 3.75 -1.79 15.20
N PHE A 66 3.15 -0.63 14.92
CA PHE A 66 1.84 -0.27 15.44
C PHE A 66 0.74 -1.26 14.96
N PHE A 67 0.66 -1.54 13.66
CA PHE A 67 -0.34 -2.45 13.11
C PHE A 67 -0.07 -3.93 13.46
N TYR A 68 1.17 -4.31 13.76
CA TYR A 68 1.53 -5.65 14.21
C TYR A 68 0.80 -6.02 15.51
N SER A 69 0.60 -5.05 16.41
CA SER A 69 -0.19 -5.24 17.65
C SER A 69 -1.64 -5.65 17.39
N LYS A 70 -2.20 -5.33 16.21
CA LYS A 70 -3.61 -5.58 15.86
C LYS A 70 -3.80 -6.78 14.95
N VAL A 71 -2.91 -6.96 13.97
CA VAL A 71 -3.09 -7.92 12.86
C VAL A 71 -1.93 -8.91 12.72
N ARG A 72 -0.97 -8.90 13.66
CA ARG A 72 0.22 -9.77 13.67
C ARG A 72 0.96 -9.70 12.32
N TRP A 73 1.44 -10.82 11.78
CA TRP A 73 2.22 -10.91 10.54
C TRP A 73 1.56 -10.31 9.30
N TYR A 74 0.22 -10.26 9.26
CA TYR A 74 -0.50 -9.66 8.15
C TYR A 74 -0.34 -8.12 8.09
N SER A 75 0.06 -7.49 9.21
CA SER A 75 0.38 -6.04 9.23
C SER A 75 1.47 -5.65 8.24
N ILE A 76 2.54 -6.45 8.12
CA ILE A 76 3.67 -6.15 7.23
C ILE A 76 3.17 -6.09 5.78
N VAL A 77 2.33 -7.05 5.38
CA VAL A 77 1.73 -7.09 4.04
C VAL A 77 0.84 -5.88 3.79
N ILE A 78 -0.09 -5.56 4.70
CA ILE A 78 -1.05 -4.46 4.49
C ILE A 78 -0.33 -3.11 4.46
N VAL A 79 0.63 -2.88 5.35
CA VAL A 79 1.34 -1.60 5.41
C VAL A 79 2.18 -1.42 4.15
N LEU A 80 2.95 -2.43 3.73
CA LEU A 80 3.72 -2.33 2.47
C LEU A 80 2.80 -2.14 1.26
N MET A 81 1.68 -2.86 1.18
CA MET A 81 0.67 -2.63 0.13
C MET A 81 0.13 -1.19 0.16
N SER A 82 -0.15 -0.65 1.35
CA SER A 82 -0.66 0.72 1.51
C SER A 82 0.38 1.76 1.09
N THR A 83 1.67 1.52 1.35
CA THR A 83 2.74 2.40 0.88
C THR A 83 2.86 2.41 -0.63
N LEU A 84 2.77 1.23 -1.27
CA LEU A 84 2.78 1.12 -2.74
C LEU A 84 1.56 1.80 -3.38
N LEU A 85 0.39 1.68 -2.73
CA LEU A 85 -0.81 2.38 -3.15
C LEU A 85 -0.65 3.91 -3.04
N SER A 86 0.03 4.39 -1.99
CA SER A 86 0.35 5.80 -1.85
C SER A 86 1.30 6.30 -2.94
N TYR A 87 2.29 5.50 -3.35
CA TYR A 87 3.17 5.83 -4.49
C TYR A 87 2.39 5.91 -5.80
N LEU A 88 1.52 4.95 -6.07
CA LEU A 88 0.65 4.96 -7.25
C LEU A 88 -0.25 6.20 -7.27
N THR A 89 -0.85 6.53 -6.12
CA THR A 89 -1.71 7.71 -5.97
C THR A 89 -0.92 8.99 -6.25
N ASN A 90 0.28 9.10 -5.66
CA ASN A 90 1.15 10.28 -5.83
C ASN A 90 1.54 10.45 -7.30
N PHE A 91 1.83 9.35 -8.00
CA PHE A 91 2.16 9.41 -9.41
C PHE A 91 0.99 9.92 -10.26
N ILE A 92 -0.22 9.37 -10.06
CA ILE A 92 -1.41 9.80 -10.79
C ILE A 92 -1.72 11.27 -10.51
N THR A 93 -1.58 11.72 -9.26
CA THR A 93 -1.84 13.11 -8.90
C THR A 93 -0.80 14.06 -9.47
N VAL A 94 0.49 13.69 -9.47
CA VAL A 94 1.53 14.48 -10.13
C VAL A 94 1.27 14.57 -11.64
N ALA A 95 0.89 13.47 -12.29
CA ALA A 95 0.54 13.48 -13.70
C ALA A 95 -0.62 14.45 -14.00
N ILE A 96 -1.69 14.42 -13.21
CA ILE A 96 -2.82 15.37 -13.33
C ILE A 96 -2.36 16.81 -13.04
N SER A 97 -1.45 17.00 -12.08
CA SER A 97 -0.95 18.31 -11.69
C SER A 97 -0.14 18.99 -12.79
N LEU A 98 0.61 18.24 -13.60
CA LEU A 98 1.36 18.77 -14.73
C LEU A 98 0.44 19.33 -15.83
N TYR A 99 -0.71 18.69 -16.07
CA TYR A 99 -1.70 19.20 -17.02
C TYR A 99 -2.44 20.45 -16.51
N THR A 100 -2.51 20.64 -15.19
CA THR A 100 -3.27 21.75 -14.56
C THR A 100 -2.41 22.96 -14.20
N GLU A 101 -1.07 22.83 -14.26
CA GLU A 101 -0.12 23.91 -14.02
C GLU A 101 -0.34 25.11 -14.97
N ASN A 102 -0.72 24.85 -16.21
CA ASN A 102 -0.99 25.89 -17.22
C ASN A 102 -2.34 26.62 -17.02
N ILE A 103 -3.19 26.14 -16.10
CA ILE A 103 -4.55 26.66 -15.87
C ILE A 103 -4.58 27.49 -14.58
N ILE A 104 -3.99 26.96 -13.49
CA ILE A 104 -4.07 27.57 -12.17
C ILE A 104 -2.76 28.28 -11.85
N HIS A 105 -2.74 29.59 -12.02
CA HIS A 105 -1.54 30.42 -11.82
C HIS A 105 -1.25 30.72 -10.33
N ASN A 106 -2.23 30.55 -9.44
CA ASN A 106 -2.05 30.79 -8.00
C ASN A 106 -1.56 29.52 -7.29
N ILE A 107 -0.37 29.60 -6.70
CA ILE A 107 0.33 28.48 -6.04
C ILE A 107 -0.45 27.85 -4.88
N TYR A 108 -1.23 28.63 -4.13
CA TYR A 108 -2.02 28.11 -3.02
C TYR A 108 -3.20 27.27 -3.52
N PHE A 109 -3.91 27.76 -4.54
CA PHE A 109 -5.02 27.04 -5.15
C PHE A 109 -4.55 25.77 -5.87
N TYR A 110 -3.39 25.84 -6.54
CA TYR A 110 -2.77 24.67 -7.18
C TYR A 110 -2.49 23.56 -6.16
N ASN A 111 -1.88 23.91 -5.02
CA ASN A 111 -1.59 22.93 -3.97
C ASN A 111 -2.87 22.34 -3.39
N ILE A 112 -3.85 23.16 -3.00
CA ILE A 112 -5.14 22.69 -2.46
C ILE A 112 -5.82 21.73 -3.44
N PHE A 113 -5.79 22.03 -4.73
CA PHE A 113 -6.35 21.19 -5.77
C PHE A 113 -5.61 19.85 -5.86
N HIS A 114 -4.28 19.86 -5.96
CA HIS A 114 -3.45 18.66 -5.97
C HIS A 114 -3.72 17.76 -4.73
N PHE A 115 -3.82 18.39 -3.55
CA PHE A 115 -4.12 17.70 -2.29
C PHE A 115 -5.46 17.02 -2.27
N SER A 116 -6.49 17.74 -2.73
CA SER A 116 -7.85 17.24 -2.75
C SER A 116 -7.95 16.00 -3.64
N ILE A 117 -7.33 16.04 -4.82
CA ILE A 117 -7.27 14.89 -5.72
C ILE A 117 -6.53 13.72 -5.06
N PHE A 118 -5.39 13.99 -4.41
CA PHE A 118 -4.60 12.94 -3.75
C PHE A 118 -5.41 12.22 -2.66
N ILE A 119 -6.10 12.97 -1.79
CA ILE A 119 -6.95 12.41 -0.73
C ILE A 119 -8.08 11.56 -1.34
N ILE A 120 -8.82 12.11 -2.30
CA ILE A 120 -9.96 11.44 -2.92
C ILE A 120 -9.52 10.15 -3.60
N LEU A 121 -8.47 10.22 -4.42
CA LEU A 121 -7.95 9.08 -5.16
C LEU A 121 -7.41 7.99 -4.23
N SER A 122 -6.70 8.37 -3.17
CA SER A 122 -6.17 7.43 -2.16
C SER A 122 -7.29 6.65 -1.47
N LEU A 123 -8.39 7.33 -1.10
CA LEU A 123 -9.54 6.70 -0.44
C LEU A 123 -10.32 5.78 -1.39
N ILE A 124 -10.48 6.16 -2.66
CA ILE A 124 -11.11 5.33 -3.69
C ILE A 124 -10.30 4.05 -3.89
N LEU A 125 -8.99 4.19 -4.14
CA LEU A 125 -8.07 3.06 -4.30
C LEU A 125 -8.07 2.13 -3.09
N ALA A 126 -8.09 2.69 -1.87
CA ALA A 126 -8.15 1.91 -0.64
C ALA A 126 -9.42 1.05 -0.54
N HIS A 127 -10.58 1.59 -0.93
CA HIS A 127 -11.84 0.85 -0.95
C HIS A 127 -11.87 -0.24 -2.02
N LEU A 128 -11.35 0.04 -3.22
CA LEU A 128 -11.20 -0.96 -4.28
C LEU A 128 -10.31 -2.13 -3.83
N PHE A 129 -9.15 -1.82 -3.25
CA PHE A 129 -8.22 -2.83 -2.71
C PHE A 129 -8.82 -3.60 -1.53
N LYS A 130 -9.56 -2.93 -0.64
CA LYS A 130 -10.29 -3.61 0.45
C LYS A 130 -11.26 -4.64 -0.12
N HIS A 131 -12.08 -4.25 -1.10
CA HIS A 131 -13.06 -5.14 -1.72
C HIS A 131 -12.38 -6.35 -2.37
N LEU A 132 -11.29 -6.11 -3.08
CA LEU A 132 -10.43 -7.11 -3.71
C LEU A 132 -9.88 -8.10 -2.65
N LEU A 133 -9.29 -7.62 -1.55
CA LEU A 133 -8.76 -8.45 -0.48
C LEU A 133 -9.82 -9.23 0.30
N ILE A 134 -11.00 -8.65 0.54
CA ILE A 134 -12.09 -9.37 1.21
C ILE A 134 -12.52 -10.56 0.36
N ARG A 135 -12.67 -10.37 -0.95
CA ARG A 135 -13.00 -11.45 -1.89
C ARG A 135 -11.96 -12.57 -1.86
N PHE A 136 -10.69 -12.23 -1.67
CA PHE A 136 -9.61 -13.22 -1.48
C PHE A 136 -9.57 -13.87 -0.11
N ARG A 137 -10.04 -13.19 0.95
CA ARG A 137 -10.07 -13.76 2.31
C ARG A 137 -11.12 -14.88 2.45
N TYR A 138 -12.14 -14.87 1.58
CA TYR A 138 -13.14 -15.95 1.48
C TYR A 138 -12.62 -17.19 0.73
N SER A 139 -11.51 -17.08 -0.02
CA SER A 139 -10.72 -18.24 -0.45
C SER A 139 -10.05 -18.84 0.79
N TYR A 140 -10.66 -19.90 1.31
CA TYR A 140 -10.51 -20.45 2.66
C TYR A 140 -9.13 -21.06 2.96
N LEU A 141 -8.09 -20.23 3.00
CA LEU A 141 -6.77 -20.59 3.46
C LEU A 141 -6.33 -19.61 4.53
N TYR A 142 -6.44 -20.06 5.78
CA TYR A 142 -5.68 -19.53 6.90
C TYR A 142 -4.19 -19.55 6.50
N LEU A 143 -3.68 -18.40 6.05
CA LEU A 143 -2.32 -18.27 5.56
C LEU A 143 -1.35 -18.64 6.68
N SER A 144 -0.59 -19.71 6.48
CA SER A 144 0.54 -20.04 7.35
C SER A 144 1.49 -18.83 7.44
N LYS A 145 2.16 -18.66 8.59
CA LYS A 145 3.12 -17.55 8.81
C LYS A 145 4.14 -17.42 7.67
N ARG A 146 4.54 -18.55 7.05
CA ARG A 146 5.49 -18.59 5.93
C ARG A 146 5.00 -17.82 4.70
N TYR A 147 3.69 -17.80 4.44
CA TYR A 147 3.17 -17.08 3.28
C TYR A 147 3.20 -15.58 3.43
N TYR A 148 2.85 -15.07 4.61
CA TYR A 148 2.98 -13.64 4.88
C TYR A 148 4.43 -13.19 4.72
N ILE A 149 5.40 -14.00 5.18
CA ILE A 149 6.83 -13.71 5.00
C ILE A 149 7.21 -13.64 3.52
N ILE A 150 6.81 -14.61 2.70
CA ILE A 150 7.11 -14.61 1.25
C ILE A 150 6.51 -13.38 0.56
N ILE A 151 5.23 -13.09 0.83
CA ILE A 151 4.54 -11.92 0.25
C ILE A 151 5.23 -10.62 0.70
N SER A 152 5.52 -10.49 1.99
CA SER A 152 6.20 -9.32 2.55
C SER A 152 7.58 -9.11 1.96
N PHE A 153 8.34 -10.19 1.71
CA PHE A 153 9.66 -10.08 1.08
C PHE A 153 9.57 -9.47 -0.31
N VAL A 154 8.63 -9.96 -1.12
CA VAL A 154 8.45 -9.41 -2.47
C VAL A 154 7.95 -7.96 -2.44
N LEU A 155 7.02 -7.65 -1.53
CA LEU A 155 6.54 -6.29 -1.34
C LEU A 155 7.64 -5.34 -0.86
N ALA A 156 8.58 -5.82 -0.04
CA ALA A 156 9.71 -5.02 0.41
C ALA A 156 10.67 -4.70 -0.74
N ILE A 157 10.92 -5.63 -1.65
CA ILE A 157 11.71 -5.36 -2.87
C ILE A 157 11.02 -4.29 -3.73
N ALA A 158 9.71 -4.42 -3.94
CA ALA A 158 8.94 -3.42 -4.66
C ALA A 158 9.02 -2.04 -3.97
N PHE A 159 8.85 -2.01 -2.65
CA PHE A 159 8.96 -0.78 -1.86
C PHE A 159 10.33 -0.11 -2.02
N ILE A 160 11.43 -0.86 -1.88
CA ILE A 160 12.80 -0.34 -2.05
C ILE A 160 12.98 0.24 -3.46
N TYR A 161 12.50 -0.48 -4.47
CA TYR A 161 12.61 -0.06 -5.86
C TYR A 161 11.84 1.25 -6.14
N PHE A 162 10.59 1.35 -5.69
CA PHE A 162 9.79 2.59 -5.81
C PHE A 162 10.37 3.74 -5.00
N TYR A 163 10.93 3.45 -3.83
CA TYR A 163 11.60 4.44 -3.00
C TYR A 163 12.81 5.06 -3.72
N ILE A 164 13.67 4.24 -4.34
CA ILE A 164 14.82 4.72 -5.13
C ILE A 164 14.34 5.62 -6.28
N ILE A 165 13.33 5.17 -7.04
CA ILE A 165 12.77 5.95 -8.16
C ILE A 165 12.25 7.30 -7.68
N SER A 166 11.54 7.31 -6.55
CA SER A 166 10.99 8.55 -5.97
C SER A 166 12.06 9.56 -5.52
N GLN A 167 13.32 9.15 -5.36
CA GLN A 167 14.43 10.02 -4.96
C GLN A 167 15.24 10.55 -6.14
N THR A 168 15.14 9.93 -7.31
CA THR A 168 15.85 10.42 -8.49
C THR A 168 15.31 11.78 -8.92
N ASN A 169 16.20 12.72 -9.27
CA ASN A 169 15.81 14.03 -9.80
C ASN A 169 15.37 13.85 -11.26
N LEU A 170 14.06 13.89 -11.49
CA LEU A 170 13.43 13.48 -12.74
C LEU A 170 13.25 14.64 -13.73
N GLN A 171 13.86 15.79 -13.46
CA GLN A 171 13.72 17.00 -14.29
C GLN A 171 14.62 17.00 -15.54
N GLU A 172 15.62 16.11 -15.66
CA GLU A 172 16.67 16.22 -16.70
C GLU A 172 16.76 15.09 -17.75
N SER A 173 15.83 14.14 -17.85
CA SER A 173 15.90 13.16 -18.95
C SER A 173 14.55 12.68 -19.46
N ASN A 174 14.26 12.94 -20.75
CA ASN A 174 13.19 12.39 -21.59
C ASN A 174 11.97 11.86 -20.83
N SER A 175 10.92 12.69 -20.75
CA SER A 175 9.61 12.38 -20.19
C SER A 175 9.08 10.99 -20.58
N LEU A 176 9.35 10.52 -21.81
CA LEU A 176 8.94 9.20 -22.28
C LEU A 176 9.58 8.02 -21.53
N ASN A 177 10.86 8.13 -21.18
CA ASN A 177 11.57 7.11 -20.39
C ASN A 177 11.06 7.08 -18.94
N PHE A 178 10.69 8.24 -18.39
CA PHE A 178 10.09 8.33 -17.07
C PHE A 178 8.72 7.63 -16.99
N TYR A 179 7.83 7.91 -17.94
CA TYR A 179 6.54 7.21 -18.04
C TYR A 179 6.72 5.72 -18.29
N ALA A 180 7.68 5.31 -19.13
CA ALA A 180 7.96 3.90 -19.40
C ALA A 180 8.49 3.15 -18.15
N ILE A 181 9.42 3.74 -17.41
CA ILE A 181 9.96 3.13 -16.18
C ILE A 181 8.86 2.96 -15.14
N ILE A 182 8.02 3.97 -14.94
CA ILE A 182 6.92 3.90 -13.97
C ILE A 182 5.84 2.91 -14.42
N PHE A 183 5.51 2.89 -15.70
CA PHE A 183 4.57 1.93 -16.27
C PHE A 183 5.06 0.49 -16.07
N VAL A 184 6.33 0.20 -16.36
CA VAL A 184 6.95 -1.10 -16.11
C VAL A 184 6.93 -1.43 -14.61
N SER A 185 7.19 -0.47 -13.74
CA SER A 185 7.16 -0.64 -12.28
C SER A 185 5.77 -1.05 -11.78
N ILE A 186 4.73 -0.38 -12.28
CA ILE A 186 3.32 -0.69 -11.98
C ILE A 186 2.93 -2.05 -12.58
N THR A 187 3.41 -2.38 -13.77
CA THR A 187 3.12 -3.65 -14.45
C THR A 187 3.78 -4.82 -13.74
N VAL A 188 5.01 -4.66 -13.25
CA VAL A 188 5.72 -5.66 -12.44
C VAL A 188 5.04 -5.83 -11.08
N LEU A 189 4.58 -4.75 -10.46
CA LEU A 189 3.83 -4.83 -9.20
C LEU A 189 2.48 -5.55 -9.40
N LEU A 190 1.74 -5.21 -10.46
CA LEU A 190 0.48 -5.87 -10.83
C LEU A 190 0.70 -7.34 -11.17
N SER A 191 1.73 -7.68 -11.94
CA SER A 191 2.02 -9.07 -12.30
C SER A 191 2.42 -9.89 -11.07
N LEU A 192 3.10 -9.28 -10.10
CA LEU A 192 3.42 -9.92 -8.83
C LEU A 192 2.19 -10.15 -7.96
N VAL A 193 1.30 -9.17 -7.90
CA VAL A 193 -0.01 -9.36 -7.25
C VAL A 193 -0.74 -10.51 -7.94
N ILE A 194 -0.81 -10.53 -9.27
CA ILE A 194 -1.47 -11.61 -10.04
C ILE A 194 -0.82 -12.98 -9.79
N LEU A 195 0.51 -13.07 -9.72
CA LEU A 195 1.22 -14.32 -9.41
C LEU A 195 0.96 -14.81 -7.98
N LEU A 196 0.91 -13.89 -7.02
CA LEU A 196 0.52 -14.23 -5.66
C LEU A 196 -0.92 -14.76 -5.65
N LEU A 197 -1.84 -14.06 -6.34
CA LEU A 197 -3.24 -14.46 -6.47
C LEU A 197 -3.41 -15.83 -7.14
N SER A 198 -2.68 -16.11 -8.22
CA SER A 198 -2.74 -17.40 -8.91
C SER A 198 -2.19 -18.54 -8.06
N ALA A 199 -1.12 -18.29 -7.29
CA ALA A 199 -0.58 -19.26 -6.35
C ALA A 199 -1.56 -19.58 -5.20
N PHE A 200 -2.36 -18.60 -4.76
CA PHE A 200 -3.42 -18.83 -3.77
C PHE A 200 -4.59 -19.62 -4.34
N ALA A 201 -5.09 -19.23 -5.52
CA ALA A 201 -6.17 -19.94 -6.21
C ALA A 201 -5.81 -21.41 -6.48
N LEU A 202 -4.56 -21.67 -6.94
CA LEU A 202 -4.08 -23.02 -7.21
C LEU A 202 -4.06 -23.91 -5.95
N ARG A 203 -3.71 -23.34 -4.79
CA ARG A 203 -3.72 -24.10 -3.53
C ARG A 203 -5.13 -24.39 -3.03
N GLU A 204 -6.05 -23.44 -3.20
CA GLU A 204 -7.46 -23.68 -2.87
C GLU A 204 -8.04 -24.82 -3.71
N MET A 205 -7.77 -24.84 -5.01
CA MET A 205 -8.23 -25.92 -5.91
C MET A 205 -7.66 -27.28 -5.51
N LYS A 206 -6.36 -27.36 -5.20
CA LYS A 206 -5.73 -28.60 -4.73
C LYS A 206 -6.33 -29.09 -3.41
N TYR A 207 -6.69 -28.18 -2.51
CA TYR A 207 -7.33 -28.52 -1.24
C TYR A 207 -8.74 -29.07 -1.45
N LYS A 208 -9.58 -28.38 -2.23
CA LYS A 208 -10.95 -28.85 -2.54
C LYS A 208 -10.93 -30.24 -3.18
N ARG A 209 -9.98 -30.48 -4.09
CA ARG A 209 -9.78 -31.80 -4.71
C ARG A 209 -9.47 -32.88 -3.68
N LYS A 210 -8.56 -32.62 -2.74
CA LYS A 210 -8.24 -33.57 -1.65
C LYS A 210 -9.42 -33.83 -0.72
N LEU A 211 -10.22 -32.80 -0.41
CA LEU A 211 -11.41 -32.98 0.43
C LEU A 211 -12.42 -33.90 -0.25
N GLN A 212 -12.67 -33.68 -1.54
CA GLN A 212 -13.53 -34.54 -2.37
C GLN A 212 -12.99 -35.98 -2.44
N GLU A 213 -11.67 -36.15 -2.56
CA GLU A 213 -11.05 -37.49 -2.53
C GLU A 213 -11.27 -38.19 -1.18
N ILE A 214 -11.20 -37.47 -0.05
CA ILE A 214 -11.46 -38.02 1.28
C ILE A 214 -12.94 -38.39 1.45
N GLU A 215 -13.86 -37.52 1.05
CA GLU A 215 -15.31 -37.78 1.11
C GLU A 215 -15.69 -39.00 0.26
N ALA A 216 -15.16 -39.09 -0.97
CA ALA A 216 -15.37 -40.24 -1.83
C ALA A 216 -14.83 -41.54 -1.22
N TYR A 217 -13.68 -41.48 -0.54
CA TYR A 217 -13.12 -42.64 0.16
C TYR A 217 -14.00 -43.09 1.33
N TYR A 218 -14.52 -42.14 2.11
CA TYR A 218 -15.45 -42.41 3.21
C TYR A 218 -16.75 -43.03 2.71
N GLU A 219 -17.37 -42.49 1.67
CA GLU A 219 -18.57 -43.07 1.04
C GLU A 219 -18.34 -44.50 0.57
N TYR A 220 -17.15 -44.78 0.02
CA TYR A 220 -16.80 -46.11 -0.45
C TYR A 220 -16.66 -47.11 0.72
N THR A 221 -16.04 -46.69 1.83
CA THR A 221 -15.90 -47.55 3.02
C THR A 221 -17.19 -47.75 3.81
N LEU A 222 -18.13 -46.80 3.78
CA LEU A 222 -19.43 -46.90 4.47
C LEU A 222 -20.44 -47.78 3.71
N ARG A 223 -20.19 -48.05 2.43
CA ARG A 223 -21.03 -48.92 1.58
C ARG A 223 -20.61 -50.40 1.62
N ILE A 224 -19.48 -50.72 2.26
CA ILE A 224 -19.00 -52.09 2.52
C ILE A 224 -19.45 -52.50 3.91
#